data_AF-A0A2K0T5F4-F1
#
_entry.id   AF-A0A2K0T5F4-F1
#
_cell.length_a   1.000
_cell.length_b   1.000
_cell.length_c   1.000
_cell.angle_alpha   90.00
_cell.angle_beta   90.00
_cell.angle_gamma   90.00
#
_symmetry.space_group_name_H-M   'P 1'
#
loop_
_entity.id
_entity.type
_entity.pdbx_description
1 polymer ?
#
loop_
_entity_poly.entity_id
_entity_poly.type
_entity_poly.pdbx_seq_one_letter_code
_entity_poly.pdbx_strand_id
1 'polypeptide(L)'
;MDSHKDECSEMGNMVDEINQQLAIWEDYGPQSETSLPSVGSDARAPALTPDTPDHVLDAREKIMDPAFKLLRLAAGPSKIASVTISHFEFIVALNWLFHFKIFDLVHEEPIAYKAQAESANVPVQGLKRLLKTAIANCVFDGLEDWSV
;
A
#
# COMPACT_ATOMS: atom_id res chain seq x y z
N MET A 1 47.70 -5.28 5.90
CA MET A 1 47.07 -6.57 6.26
C MET A 1 45.59 -6.27 6.28
N ASP A 2 44.99 -6.35 5.10
CA ASP A 2 43.58 -6.03 4.85
C ASP A 2 42.69 -7.02 5.57
N SER A 3 41.81 -6.47 6.41
CA SER A 3 40.66 -7.19 6.95
C SER A 3 39.43 -6.31 6.81
N HIS A 4 39.15 -5.86 5.58
CA HIS A 4 37.80 -5.50 5.19
C HIS A 4 37.02 -6.81 5.01
N LYS A 5 36.51 -7.32 6.13
CA LYS A 5 35.46 -8.33 6.10
C LYS A 5 34.24 -7.67 5.46
N ASP A 6 33.71 -8.29 4.41
CA ASP A 6 32.37 -8.05 3.88
C ASP A 6 31.33 -8.30 4.99
N GLU A 7 31.16 -7.33 5.89
CA GLU A 7 29.97 -7.25 6.72
C GLU A 7 28.88 -6.64 5.85
N CYS A 8 28.07 -7.52 5.25
CA CYS A 8 26.86 -7.10 4.55
C CYS A 8 26.04 -6.22 5.52
N SER A 9 25.82 -4.96 5.16
CA SER A 9 25.11 -3.99 6.00
C SER A 9 23.78 -4.59 6.48
N GLU A 10 23.33 -4.24 7.68
CA GLU A 10 22.03 -4.70 8.22
C GLU A 10 20.89 -4.51 7.21
N MET A 11 20.93 -3.41 6.44
CA MET A 11 19.99 -3.14 5.35
C MET A 11 20.14 -4.11 4.17
N GLY A 12 21.37 -4.52 3.82
CA GLY A 12 21.63 -5.53 2.79
C GLY A 12 20.99 -6.87 3.13
N ASN A 13 21.16 -7.34 4.37
CA ASN A 13 20.54 -8.58 4.84
C ASN A 13 18.99 -8.52 4.76
N MET A 14 18.40 -7.36 5.08
CA MET A 14 16.94 -7.18 4.96
C MET A 14 16.47 -7.19 3.51
N VAL A 15 17.25 -6.61 2.58
CA VAL A 15 16.95 -6.66 1.14
C VAL A 15 17.02 -8.10 0.63
N ASP A 16 18.03 -8.87 1.05
CA ASP A 16 18.15 -10.28 0.68
C ASP A 16 16.98 -11.12 1.21
N GLU A 17 16.55 -10.87 2.46
CA GLU A 17 15.36 -11.51 3.04
C GLU A 17 14.09 -11.18 2.23
N ILE A 18 13.87 -9.90 1.91
CA ILE A 18 12.73 -9.47 1.09
C ILE A 18 12.76 -10.16 -0.28
N ASN A 19 13.91 -10.19 -0.95
CA ASN A 19 14.04 -10.83 -2.27
C ASN A 19 13.72 -12.33 -2.23
N GLN A 20 14.15 -13.03 -1.17
CA GLN A 20 13.84 -14.45 -1.00
C GLN A 20 12.34 -14.70 -0.82
N GLN A 21 11.65 -13.87 -0.02
CA GLN A 21 10.23 -14.02 0.20
C GLN A 21 9.40 -13.54 -1.00
N LEU A 22 9.85 -12.51 -1.71
CA LEU A 22 9.23 -12.06 -2.96
C LEU A 22 9.24 -13.15 -4.02
N ALA A 23 10.30 -13.95 -4.12
CA ALA A 23 10.34 -15.07 -5.07
C ALA A 23 9.23 -16.11 -4.80
N ILE A 24 8.92 -16.40 -3.52
CA ILE A 24 7.82 -17.29 -3.14
C ILE A 24 6.47 -16.67 -3.54
N TRP A 25 6.33 -15.36 -3.29
CA TRP A 25 5.10 -14.62 -3.58
C TRP A 25 4.84 -14.49 -5.09
N GLU A 26 5.86 -14.21 -5.88
CA GLU A 26 5.78 -14.06 -7.34
C GLU A 26 5.57 -15.40 -8.05
N ASP A 27 6.15 -16.51 -7.55
CA ASP A 27 5.91 -17.85 -8.10
C ASP A 27 4.47 -18.33 -7.90
N TYR A 28 3.80 -17.84 -6.85
CA TYR A 28 2.39 -18.16 -6.58
C TYR A 28 1.43 -17.47 -7.56
N GLY A 29 1.72 -16.24 -7.99
CA GLY A 29 0.81 -15.43 -8.82
C GLY A 29 0.30 -16.09 -10.10
N PRO A 30 1.15 -16.74 -10.92
CA PRO A 30 0.73 -17.50 -12.10
C PRO A 30 -0.07 -18.78 -11.79
N GLN A 31 0.04 -19.29 -10.54
CA GLN A 31 -0.60 -20.52 -10.08
C GLN A 31 -1.96 -20.26 -9.43
N SER A 32 -2.22 -19.03 -8.98
CA SER A 32 -3.50 -18.61 -8.45
C SER A 32 -4.41 -18.04 -9.55
N GLU A 33 -5.70 -18.36 -9.50
CA GLU A 33 -6.71 -17.70 -10.34
C GLU A 33 -6.87 -16.20 -9.97
N THR A 34 -6.34 -15.79 -8.81
CA THR A 34 -6.27 -14.42 -8.32
C THR A 34 -4.95 -13.77 -8.71
N SER A 35 -5.01 -12.57 -9.30
CA SER A 35 -3.81 -11.77 -9.53
C SER A 35 -3.21 -11.29 -8.21
N LEU A 36 -1.89 -11.32 -8.10
CA LEU A 36 -1.17 -10.73 -6.96
C LEU A 36 -1.56 -9.24 -6.82
N PRO A 37 -1.48 -8.68 -5.59
CA PRO A 37 -1.80 -7.27 -5.38
C PRO A 37 -0.82 -6.41 -6.19
N SER A 38 -1.35 -5.73 -7.19
CA SER A 38 -0.66 -4.70 -7.97
C SER A 38 -1.29 -3.35 -7.66
N VAL A 39 -0.50 -2.29 -7.79
CA VAL A 39 -1.06 -0.95 -8.01
C VAL A 39 -1.89 -1.05 -9.30
N GLY A 40 -3.18 -0.74 -9.28
CA GLY A 40 -4.08 -0.96 -10.42
C GLY A 40 -4.94 -2.23 -10.38
N SER A 41 -4.69 -3.17 -9.45
CA SER A 41 -5.54 -4.37 -9.34
C SER A 41 -6.88 -3.99 -8.73
N ASP A 42 -7.97 -4.53 -9.29
CA ASP A 42 -9.34 -4.33 -8.78
C ASP A 42 -9.35 -4.49 -7.25
N ALA A 43 -9.49 -3.37 -6.54
CA ALA A 43 -9.42 -3.29 -5.08
C ALA A 43 -10.50 -4.15 -4.39
N ARG A 44 -11.45 -4.70 -5.17
CA ARG A 44 -12.48 -5.63 -4.70
C ARG A 44 -12.06 -7.10 -4.74
N ALA A 45 -11.04 -7.47 -5.52
CA ALA A 45 -10.53 -8.83 -5.52
C ALA A 45 -9.66 -9.02 -4.26
N PRO A 46 -10.04 -9.91 -3.33
CA PRO A 46 -9.16 -10.21 -2.22
C PRO A 46 -7.88 -10.81 -2.79
N ALA A 47 -6.76 -10.10 -2.60
CA ALA A 47 -5.43 -10.55 -3.00
C ALA A 47 -5.08 -11.95 -2.44
N LEU A 48 -5.80 -12.39 -1.41
CA LEU A 48 -5.65 -13.67 -0.74
C LEU A 48 -7.03 -14.29 -0.51
N THR A 49 -7.22 -15.52 -1.00
CA THR A 49 -8.40 -16.34 -0.71
C THR A 49 -8.14 -17.24 0.50
N PRO A 50 -9.18 -17.79 1.15
CA PRO A 50 -9.01 -18.81 2.19
C PRO A 50 -8.17 -20.02 1.75
N ASP A 51 -8.06 -20.26 0.44
CA ASP A 51 -7.30 -21.35 -0.16
C ASP A 51 -5.81 -20.99 -0.40
N THR A 52 -5.38 -19.78 -0.03
CA THR A 52 -3.97 -19.38 -0.16
C THR A 52 -3.09 -20.25 0.71
N PRO A 53 -2.03 -20.89 0.16
CA PRO A 53 -1.13 -21.72 0.95
C PRO A 53 -0.44 -20.96 2.09
N ASP A 54 -0.28 -21.60 3.24
CA ASP A 54 0.32 -21.00 4.44
C ASP A 54 1.72 -20.41 4.17
N HIS A 55 2.54 -21.08 3.35
CA HIS A 55 3.90 -20.60 3.04
C HIS A 55 3.90 -19.28 2.24
N VAL A 56 2.85 -18.99 1.48
CA VAL A 56 2.67 -17.73 0.74
C VAL A 56 2.23 -16.62 1.71
N LEU A 57 1.33 -16.94 2.65
CA LEU A 57 0.93 -16.02 3.72
C LEU A 57 2.12 -15.65 4.61
N ASP A 58 2.92 -16.64 5.00
CA ASP A 58 4.16 -16.46 5.76
C ASP A 58 5.17 -15.60 4.99
N ALA A 59 5.33 -15.83 3.69
CA ALA A 59 6.23 -15.04 2.85
C ALA A 59 5.81 -13.56 2.85
N ARG A 60 4.50 -13.26 2.73
CA ARG A 60 3.99 -11.89 2.84
C ARG A 60 4.33 -11.23 4.15
N GLU A 61 4.09 -11.91 5.26
CA GLU A 61 4.39 -11.36 6.59
C GLU A 61 5.89 -11.07 6.73
N LYS A 62 6.72 -11.99 6.25
CA LYS A 62 8.19 -11.85 6.24
C LYS A 62 8.71 -10.80 5.25
N ILE A 63 7.91 -10.30 4.32
CA ILE A 63 8.24 -9.12 3.50
C ILE A 63 8.00 -7.84 4.30
N MET A 64 6.89 -7.76 5.05
CA MET A 64 6.44 -6.52 5.70
C MET A 64 7.41 -6.05 6.78
N ASP A 65 7.83 -6.95 7.68
CA ASP A 65 8.66 -6.62 8.82
C ASP A 65 10.05 -6.04 8.43
N PRO A 66 10.83 -6.70 7.54
CA PRO A 66 12.07 -6.14 7.04
C PRO A 66 11.87 -4.82 6.26
N ALA A 67 10.80 -4.70 5.47
CA ALA A 67 10.51 -3.47 4.73
C ALA A 67 10.27 -2.28 5.66
N PHE A 68 9.54 -2.47 6.76
CA PHE A 68 9.36 -1.42 7.77
C PHE A 68 10.68 -1.04 8.47
N LYS A 69 11.54 -2.02 8.77
CA LYS A 69 12.85 -1.76 9.37
C LYS A 69 13.75 -0.99 8.40
N LEU A 70 13.78 -1.38 7.13
CA LEU A 70 14.49 -0.67 6.06
C LEU A 70 14.03 0.79 5.95
N LEU A 71 12.72 1.04 5.93
CA LEU A 71 12.17 2.39 5.90
C LEU A 71 12.66 3.23 7.10
N ARG A 72 12.68 2.65 8.30
CA ARG A 72 13.14 3.34 9.52
C ARG A 72 14.63 3.66 9.47
N LEU A 73 15.46 2.71 9.03
CA LEU A 73 16.90 2.91 8.88
C LEU A 73 17.22 3.95 7.81
N ALA A 74 16.56 3.88 6.64
CA ALA A 74 16.76 4.81 5.54
C ALA A 74 16.29 6.24 5.87
N ALA A 75 15.15 6.39 6.56
CA ALA A 75 14.67 7.69 7.01
C ALA A 75 15.57 8.31 8.09
N GLY A 76 16.18 7.46 8.92
CA GLY A 76 16.95 7.90 10.08
C GLY A 76 16.09 8.63 11.13
N PRO A 77 16.71 9.05 12.24
CA PRO A 77 15.99 9.65 13.37
C PRO A 77 15.35 11.01 13.04
N SER A 78 15.89 11.75 12.07
CA SER A 78 15.39 13.07 11.70
C SER A 78 14.11 13.01 10.86
N LYS A 79 13.99 12.03 9.95
CA LYS A 79 12.87 11.95 9.01
C LYS A 79 11.78 11.00 9.45
N ILE A 80 12.06 10.04 10.35
CA ILE A 80 11.06 9.08 10.82
C ILE A 80 9.84 9.74 11.46
N ALA A 81 10.00 10.89 12.12
CA ALA A 81 8.87 11.66 12.65
C ALA A 81 7.90 12.11 11.55
N SER A 82 8.42 12.60 10.41
CA SER A 82 7.59 12.99 9.26
C SER A 82 6.87 11.79 8.64
N VAL A 83 7.55 10.64 8.56
CA VAL A 83 6.93 9.38 8.07
C VAL A 83 5.78 8.97 8.97
N THR A 84 5.98 8.98 10.29
CA THR A 84 4.94 8.63 11.27
C THR A 84 3.74 9.59 11.20
N ILE A 85 3.99 10.89 11.05
CA ILE A 85 2.90 11.88 10.86
C ILE A 85 2.11 11.57 9.59
N SER A 86 2.78 11.25 8.48
CA SER A 86 2.10 10.89 7.24
C SER A 86 1.23 9.64 7.39
N HIS A 87 1.68 8.62 8.13
CA HIS A 87 0.86 7.45 8.46
C HIS A 87 -0.37 7.82 9.32
N PHE A 88 -0.20 8.74 10.27
CA PHE A 88 -1.35 9.23 11.07
C PHE A 88 -2.38 9.97 10.21
N GLU A 89 -1.93 10.85 9.31
CA GLU A 89 -2.81 11.51 8.34
C GLU A 89 -3.57 10.52 7.46
N PHE A 90 -2.91 9.42 7.07
CA PHE A 90 -3.54 8.33 6.33
C PHE A 90 -4.63 7.62 7.16
N ILE A 91 -4.38 7.30 8.43
CA ILE A 91 -5.41 6.70 9.31
C ILE A 91 -6.62 7.63 9.45
N VAL A 92 -6.38 8.94 9.62
CA VAL A 92 -7.46 9.94 9.66
C VAL A 92 -8.26 9.95 8.35
N ALA A 93 -7.58 9.87 7.21
CA ALA A 93 -8.24 9.77 5.91
C ALA A 93 -9.09 8.50 5.80
N LEU A 94 -8.58 7.34 6.18
CA LEU A 94 -9.34 6.08 6.18
C LEU A 94 -10.60 6.18 7.06
N ASN A 95 -10.47 6.67 8.29
CA ASN A 95 -11.61 6.83 9.19
C ASN A 95 -12.70 7.72 8.57
N TRP A 96 -12.31 8.80 7.90
CA TRP A 96 -13.24 9.67 7.20
C TRP A 96 -13.90 8.96 6.01
N LEU A 97 -13.13 8.24 5.19
CA LEU A 97 -13.64 7.50 4.04
C LEU A 97 -14.65 6.42 4.46
N PHE A 98 -14.40 5.72 5.56
CA PHE A 98 -15.36 4.78 6.16
C PHE A 98 -16.60 5.48 6.69
N HIS A 99 -16.44 6.59 7.41
CA HIS A 99 -17.57 7.34 7.98
C HIS A 99 -18.57 7.79 6.90
N PHE A 100 -18.06 8.28 5.76
CA PHE A 100 -18.88 8.72 4.62
C PHE A 100 -19.15 7.61 3.61
N LYS A 101 -18.80 6.36 3.90
CA LYS A 101 -19.03 5.18 3.05
C LYS A 101 -18.52 5.36 1.61
N ILE A 102 -17.37 6.01 1.46
CA ILE A 102 -16.81 6.31 0.13
C ILE A 102 -16.49 5.03 -0.65
N PHE A 103 -16.05 3.97 0.04
CA PHE A 103 -15.77 2.67 -0.56
C PHE A 103 -17.01 2.03 -1.24
N ASP A 104 -18.19 2.22 -0.67
CA ASP A 104 -19.46 1.71 -1.24
C ASP A 104 -19.88 2.49 -2.51
N LEU A 105 -19.27 3.66 -2.72
CA LEU A 105 -19.54 4.58 -3.83
C LEU A 105 -18.43 4.53 -4.90
N VAL A 106 -17.52 3.56 -4.83
CA VAL A 106 -16.48 3.36 -5.84
C VAL A 106 -17.05 2.59 -7.00
N HIS A 107 -17.05 3.23 -8.18
CA HIS A 107 -17.49 2.64 -9.43
C HIS A 107 -16.30 2.00 -10.17
N GLU A 108 -16.59 0.99 -11.00
CA GLU A 108 -15.59 0.38 -11.89
C GLU A 108 -15.13 1.38 -12.96
N GLU A 109 -16.05 2.21 -13.45
CA GLU A 109 -15.73 3.33 -14.31
C GLU A 109 -15.40 4.58 -13.47
N PRO A 110 -14.36 5.34 -13.83
CA PRO A 110 -14.03 6.58 -13.15
C PRO A 110 -15.20 7.57 -13.15
N ILE A 111 -15.48 8.18 -11.98
CA ILE A 111 -16.48 9.24 -11.83
C ILE A 111 -15.84 10.56 -11.43
N ALA A 112 -16.45 11.66 -11.88
CA ALA A 112 -15.99 12.99 -11.50
C ALA A 112 -16.14 13.22 -9.99
N TYR A 113 -15.14 13.88 -9.36
CA TYR A 113 -15.15 14.21 -7.93
C TYR A 113 -16.42 14.91 -7.46
N LYS A 114 -17.01 15.74 -8.32
CA LYS A 114 -18.25 16.45 -8.00
C LYS A 114 -19.41 15.48 -7.81
N ALA A 115 -19.60 14.54 -8.72
CA ALA A 115 -20.64 13.52 -8.64
C ALA A 115 -20.43 12.58 -7.43
N GLN A 116 -19.18 12.21 -7.16
CA GLN A 116 -18.85 11.40 -5.99
C GLN A 116 -19.12 12.14 -4.67
N ALA A 117 -18.73 13.42 -4.60
CA ALA A 117 -18.97 14.27 -3.44
C ALA A 117 -20.46 14.52 -3.19
N GLU A 118 -21.25 14.69 -4.26
CA GLU A 118 -22.70 14.79 -4.19
C GLU A 118 -23.32 13.49 -3.67
N SER A 119 -22.88 12.34 -4.20
CA SER A 119 -23.37 11.01 -3.78
C SER A 119 -23.05 10.71 -2.30
N ALA A 120 -21.87 11.12 -1.83
CA ALA A 120 -21.44 10.97 -0.44
C ALA A 120 -21.96 12.10 0.49
N ASN A 121 -22.59 13.14 -0.06
CA ASN A 121 -23.00 14.35 0.65
C ASN A 121 -21.86 15.03 1.44
N VAL A 122 -20.73 15.25 0.77
CA VAL A 122 -19.51 15.85 1.34
C VAL A 122 -18.99 17.01 0.50
N PRO A 123 -18.19 17.93 1.08
CA PRO A 123 -17.53 18.97 0.29
C PRO A 123 -16.48 18.39 -0.68
N VAL A 124 -16.54 18.80 -1.95
CA VAL A 124 -15.61 18.35 -3.02
C VAL A 124 -14.14 18.50 -2.62
N GLN A 125 -13.77 19.64 -2.02
CA GLN A 125 -12.39 19.89 -1.60
C GLN A 125 -11.93 18.95 -0.47
N GLY A 126 -12.82 18.63 0.46
CA GLY A 126 -12.56 17.66 1.54
C GLY A 126 -12.31 16.26 0.98
N LEU A 127 -13.20 15.83 0.06
CA LEU A 127 -13.08 14.55 -0.64
C LEU A 127 -11.76 14.47 -1.43
N LYS A 128 -11.46 15.47 -2.27
CA LYS A 128 -10.21 15.52 -3.06
C LYS A 128 -8.97 15.40 -2.19
N ARG A 129 -8.91 16.12 -1.06
CA ARG A 129 -7.76 16.09 -0.16
C ARG A 129 -7.53 14.70 0.42
N LEU A 130 -8.60 14.05 0.90
CA LEU A 130 -8.48 12.76 1.58
C LEU A 130 -8.28 11.60 0.59
N LEU A 131 -8.89 11.67 -0.59
CA LEU A 131 -8.62 10.72 -1.67
C LEU A 131 -7.17 10.82 -2.15
N LYS A 132 -6.56 12.02 -2.22
CA LYS A 132 -5.13 12.13 -2.52
C LYS A 132 -4.25 11.38 -1.50
N THR A 133 -4.56 11.49 -0.22
CA THR A 133 -3.85 10.73 0.83
C THR A 133 -4.04 9.22 0.65
N ALA A 134 -5.25 8.77 0.32
CA ALA A 134 -5.54 7.36 0.10
C ALA A 134 -4.87 6.80 -1.16
N ILE A 135 -4.86 7.55 -2.26
CA ILE A 135 -4.15 7.23 -3.52
C ILE A 135 -2.64 7.13 -3.26
N ALA A 136 -2.06 8.08 -2.50
CA ALA A 136 -0.65 8.04 -2.13
C ALA A 136 -0.26 6.82 -1.26
N ASN A 137 -1.24 6.13 -0.68
CA ASN A 137 -1.08 4.91 0.11
C ASN A 137 -1.66 3.67 -0.60
N CYS A 138 -1.79 3.73 -1.94
CA CYS A 138 -2.22 2.61 -2.79
C CYS A 138 -3.61 2.03 -2.44
N VAL A 139 -4.52 2.84 -1.89
CA VAL A 139 -5.90 2.40 -1.60
C VAL A 139 -6.81 2.54 -2.82
N PHE A 140 -6.55 3.54 -3.67
CA PHE A 140 -7.26 3.76 -4.92
C PHE A 140 -6.24 3.98 -6.04
N ASP A 141 -6.62 3.61 -7.25
CA ASP A 141 -5.81 3.84 -8.43
C ASP A 141 -5.82 5.31 -8.85
N GLY A 142 -4.73 5.71 -9.49
CA GLY A 142 -4.35 7.10 -9.70
C GLY A 142 -5.43 8.00 -10.33
N LEU A 143 -5.29 9.28 -10.00
CA LEU A 143 -5.97 10.43 -10.57
C LEU A 143 -5.68 10.56 -12.09
N GLU A 144 -6.51 9.97 -12.95
CA GLU A 144 -6.71 10.61 -14.25
C GLU A 144 -7.33 12.00 -14.01
N ASP A 145 -6.92 12.96 -14.82
CA ASP A 145 -7.10 14.38 -14.60
C ASP A 145 -8.58 14.79 -14.76
N TRP A 146 -9.40 14.58 -13.72
CA TRP A 146 -10.81 15.00 -13.70
C TRP A 146 -10.91 16.49 -13.36
N SER A 147 -10.36 17.32 -14.25
CA SER A 147 -10.53 18.77 -14.25
C SER A 147 -11.83 19.16 -14.96
N VAL A 148 -12.88 19.43 -14.19
CA VAL A 148 -13.84 20.51 -14.47
C VAL A 148 -14.22 21.15 -13.14
#